data_AF-A0ABD3F091-F1
#
_entry.id   AF-A0ABD3F091-F1
#
_cell.length_a   1.000
_cell.length_b   1.000
_cell.length_c   1.000
_cell.angle_alpha   90.00
_cell.angle_beta   90.00
_cell.angle_gamma   90.00
#
_symmetry.space_group_name_H-M   'P 1'
#
loop_
_entity.id
_entity.type
_entity.pdbx_description
1 polymer ?
#
loop_
_entity_poly.entity_id
_entity_poly.type
_entity_poly.pdbx_seq_one_letter_code
_entity_poly.pdbx_strand_id
1 'polypeptide(L)'
;MAPGAFARYLGIQAGPDVAADEVWNIAVKQLRTRLNLAMKKTLTVEQRAATAAAIILPKLLYIGRHAWPLPATVAWMERHIKNYVWHGAFGFEVTGTRAWLNGDVASLRITEGGLAIPNLRTELMAMAADVVPGWALRGDVIAHIVGAILFATALSGDAPGVYITPEARATLPT
;
A
#
# COMPACT_ATOMS: atom_id res chain seq x y z
N MET A 1 16.30 14.41 17.91
CA MET A 1 16.67 13.80 16.62
C MET A 1 17.71 14.68 15.96
N ALA A 2 18.91 14.16 15.66
CA ALA A 2 20.00 14.97 15.11
C ALA A 2 19.68 15.44 13.67
N PRO A 3 20.00 16.69 13.30
CA PRO A 3 19.87 17.15 11.92
C PRO A 3 20.83 16.36 11.02
N GLY A 4 20.28 15.57 10.09
CA GLY A 4 21.05 14.73 9.15
C GLY A 4 20.76 13.21 9.22
N ALA A 5 19.97 12.74 10.19
CA ALA A 5 19.66 11.31 10.34
C ALA A 5 18.79 10.72 9.20
N PHE A 6 18.11 11.58 8.43
CA PHE A 6 17.30 11.19 7.29
C PHE A 6 17.29 12.28 6.22
N ALA A 7 17.19 11.87 4.96
CA ALA A 7 17.03 12.74 3.82
C ALA A 7 15.60 12.62 3.25
N ARG A 8 15.14 13.67 2.56
CA ARG A 8 13.84 13.65 1.87
C ARG A 8 14.11 13.56 0.37
N TYR A 9 13.69 12.46 -0.23
CA TYR A 9 13.78 12.25 -1.68
C TYR A 9 12.38 11.99 -2.22
N LEU A 10 11.97 12.79 -3.21
CA LEU A 10 10.70 12.62 -3.93
C LEU A 10 9.47 12.49 -2.99
N GLY A 11 9.47 13.24 -1.89
CA GLY A 11 8.38 13.26 -0.91
C GLY A 11 8.32 12.06 0.05
N ILE A 12 9.36 11.23 0.07
CA ILE A 12 9.55 10.10 1.01
C ILE A 12 10.77 10.39 1.89
N GLN A 13 10.70 9.97 3.15
CA GLN A 13 11.85 10.01 4.05
C GLN A 13 12.69 8.74 3.86
N ALA A 14 13.99 8.90 3.62
CA ALA A 14 14.93 7.82 3.45
C ALA A 14 16.10 8.01 4.43
N GLY A 15 16.47 6.96 5.14
CA GLY A 15 17.58 6.95 6.09
C GLY A 15 17.55 5.68 6.93
N PRO A 16 18.68 5.26 7.50
CA PRO A 16 18.78 4.04 8.29
C PRO A 16 17.87 4.06 9.54
N ASP A 17 17.58 5.25 10.09
CA ASP A 17 16.73 5.42 11.26
C ASP A 17 15.24 5.72 10.92
N VAL A 18 14.88 5.70 9.63
CA VAL A 18 13.49 5.97 9.22
C VAL A 18 12.68 4.68 9.27
N ALA A 19 11.89 4.53 10.32
CA ALA A 19 10.90 3.46 10.38
C ALA A 19 9.90 3.60 9.22
N ALA A 20 9.62 2.48 8.52
CA ALA A 20 8.68 2.45 7.41
C ALA A 20 7.31 3.07 7.80
N ASP A 21 6.85 2.81 9.03
CA ASP A 21 5.58 3.35 9.56
C ASP A 21 5.55 4.89 9.63
N GLU A 22 6.68 5.56 9.80
CA GLU A 22 6.72 7.03 9.85
C GLU A 22 6.41 7.65 8.49
N VAL A 23 6.83 6.99 7.40
CA VAL A 23 6.47 7.41 6.04
C VAL A 23 4.96 7.33 5.83
N TRP A 24 4.31 6.29 6.35
CA TRP A 24 2.86 6.14 6.31
C TRP A 24 2.15 7.18 7.18
N ASN A 25 2.67 7.53 8.35
CA ASN A 25 2.14 8.64 9.17
C ASN A 25 2.20 9.99 8.46
N ILE A 26 3.31 10.27 7.77
CA ILE A 26 3.47 11.49 6.97
C ILE A 26 2.48 11.50 5.80
N ALA A 27 2.22 10.34 5.20
CA ALA A 27 1.20 10.19 4.16
C ALA A 27 -0.17 10.66 4.64
N VAL A 28 -0.55 10.29 5.87
CA VAL A 28 -1.83 10.73 6.46
C VAL A 28 -1.88 12.24 6.55
N LYS A 29 -0.82 12.88 7.06
CA LYS A 29 -0.76 14.34 7.19
C LYS A 29 -0.91 15.01 5.81
N GLN A 30 -0.18 14.53 4.81
CA GLN A 30 -0.25 15.04 3.44
C GLN A 30 -1.64 14.86 2.81
N LEU A 31 -2.25 13.69 2.99
CA LEU A 31 -3.58 13.40 2.48
C LEU A 31 -4.65 14.24 3.18
N ARG A 32 -4.58 14.46 4.49
CA ARG A 32 -5.48 15.37 5.21
C ARG A 32 -5.42 16.78 4.63
N THR A 33 -4.20 17.30 4.41
CA THR A 33 -4.04 18.62 3.78
C THR A 33 -4.64 18.65 2.38
N ARG A 34 -4.36 17.63 1.54
CA ARG A 34 -4.85 17.56 0.16
C ARG A 34 -6.37 17.39 0.07
N LEU A 35 -6.97 16.63 0.99
CA LEU A 35 -8.39 16.34 1.02
C LEU A 35 -9.21 17.39 1.76
N ASN A 36 -8.61 18.39 2.40
CA ASN A 36 -9.34 19.35 3.24
C ASN A 36 -10.54 20.01 2.51
N LEU A 37 -10.36 20.38 1.23
CA LEU A 37 -11.45 20.93 0.42
C LEU A 37 -12.47 19.85 0.04
N ALA A 38 -12.01 18.67 -0.37
CA ALA A 38 -12.87 17.56 -0.75
C ALA A 38 -13.76 17.13 0.43
N MET A 39 -13.19 16.96 1.62
CA MET A 39 -13.91 16.64 2.87
C MET A 39 -15.08 17.59 3.15
N LYS A 40 -14.97 18.86 2.76
CA LYS A 40 -16.01 19.89 2.95
C LYS A 40 -17.04 19.94 1.80
N LYS A 41 -16.69 19.46 0.61
CA LYS A 41 -17.49 19.65 -0.62
C LYS A 41 -18.11 18.37 -1.17
N THR A 42 -17.55 17.19 -0.89
CA THR A 42 -18.09 15.93 -1.39
C THR A 42 -19.27 15.49 -0.55
N LEU A 43 -20.47 15.62 -1.11
CA LEU A 43 -21.71 15.36 -0.38
C LEU A 43 -22.08 13.87 -0.39
N THR A 44 -21.83 13.17 -1.50
CA THR A 44 -22.26 11.76 -1.66
C THR A 44 -21.13 10.75 -1.38
N VAL A 45 -21.52 9.54 -0.97
CA VAL A 45 -20.60 8.42 -0.74
C VAL A 45 -19.87 8.04 -2.04
N GLU A 46 -20.58 8.03 -3.17
CA GLU A 46 -20.03 7.73 -4.49
C GLU A 46 -18.94 8.73 -4.92
N GLN A 47 -19.18 10.04 -4.75
CA GLN A 47 -18.17 11.07 -5.02
C GLN A 47 -16.92 10.89 -4.15
N ARG A 48 -17.10 10.50 -2.88
CA ARG A 48 -15.99 10.23 -1.98
C ARG A 48 -15.24 8.96 -2.33
N ALA A 49 -15.93 7.90 -2.77
CA ALA A 49 -15.30 6.69 -3.27
C ALA A 49 -14.45 6.98 -4.52
N ALA A 50 -14.99 7.73 -5.48
CA ALA A 50 -14.24 8.19 -6.65
C ALA A 50 -13.02 9.05 -6.26
N THR A 51 -13.19 9.96 -5.29
CA THR A 51 -12.08 10.79 -4.80
C THR A 51 -11.02 9.96 -4.09
N ALA A 52 -11.41 8.95 -3.31
CA ALA A 52 -10.50 8.04 -2.66
C ALA A 52 -9.68 7.24 -3.69
N ALA A 53 -10.34 6.70 -4.72
CA ALA A 53 -9.68 5.98 -5.80
C ALA A 53 -8.72 6.89 -6.61
N ALA A 54 -9.09 8.15 -6.84
CA ALA A 54 -8.28 9.08 -7.64
C ALA A 54 -7.14 9.77 -6.88
N ILE A 55 -7.26 9.95 -5.56
CA ILE A 55 -6.31 10.75 -4.76
C ILE A 55 -5.61 9.92 -3.68
N ILE A 56 -6.37 9.17 -2.88
CA ILE A 56 -5.84 8.45 -1.73
C ILE A 56 -5.04 7.24 -2.20
N LEU A 57 -5.67 6.38 -3.00
CA LEU A 57 -5.08 5.13 -3.44
C LEU A 57 -3.75 5.34 -4.18
N PRO A 58 -3.61 6.25 -5.16
CA PRO A 58 -2.34 6.42 -5.88
C PRO A 58 -1.21 6.92 -4.97
N LYS A 59 -1.54 7.77 -3.98
CA LYS A 59 -0.55 8.24 -3.00
C LYS A 59 -0.06 7.11 -2.10
N LEU A 60 -0.97 6.25 -1.64
CA LEU A 60 -0.62 5.11 -0.80
C LEU A 60 0.13 4.03 -1.59
N LEU A 61 -0.24 3.76 -2.84
CA LEU A 61 0.51 2.85 -3.71
C LEU A 61 1.92 3.37 -4.00
N TYR A 62 2.07 4.68 -4.27
CA TYR A 62 3.39 5.29 -4.42
C TYR A 62 4.26 5.06 -3.18
N ILE A 63 3.72 5.27 -1.99
CA ILE A 63 4.47 5.01 -0.75
C ILE A 63 4.76 3.53 -0.59
N GLY A 64 3.78 2.64 -0.81
CA GLY A 64 3.96 1.20 -0.69
C GLY A 64 5.03 0.64 -1.63
N ARG A 65 5.23 1.25 -2.79
CA ARG A 65 6.32 0.91 -3.71
C ARG A 65 7.72 1.16 -3.12
N HIS A 66 7.84 2.12 -2.21
CA HIS A 66 9.13 2.56 -1.66
C HIS A 66 9.32 2.20 -0.18
N ALA A 67 8.24 2.03 0.57
CA ALA A 67 8.21 1.65 1.97
C ALA A 67 7.05 0.66 2.17
N TRP A 68 7.32 -0.62 1.87
CA TRP A 68 6.31 -1.66 1.93
C TRP A 68 5.69 -1.76 3.34
N PRO A 69 4.35 -1.77 3.46
CA PRO A 69 3.69 -1.67 4.76
C PRO A 69 3.61 -3.02 5.49
N LEU A 70 3.56 -2.95 6.82
CA LEU A 70 3.11 -4.06 7.65
C LEU A 70 1.60 -4.29 7.49
N PRO A 71 1.09 -5.52 7.69
CA PRO A 71 -0.35 -5.81 7.62
C PRO A 71 -1.20 -4.93 8.55
N ALA A 72 -0.68 -4.58 9.73
CA ALA A 72 -1.32 -3.68 10.68
C ALA A 72 -1.48 -2.26 10.09
N THR A 73 -0.44 -1.75 9.43
CA THR A 73 -0.44 -0.43 8.76
C THR A 73 -1.44 -0.39 7.60
N VAL A 74 -1.57 -1.49 6.84
CA VAL A 74 -2.61 -1.63 5.80
C VAL A 74 -4.00 -1.55 6.40
N ALA A 75 -4.29 -2.33 7.45
CA ALA A 75 -5.60 -2.31 8.12
C ALA A 75 -5.92 -0.93 8.74
N TRP A 76 -4.90 -0.23 9.22
CA TRP A 76 -5.03 1.13 9.74
C TRP A 76 -5.37 2.15 8.63
N MET A 77 -4.73 2.05 7.46
CA MET A 77 -5.01 2.90 6.30
C MET A 77 -6.37 2.60 5.66
N GLU A 78 -6.76 1.33 5.56
CA GLU A 78 -8.09 0.94 5.07
C GLU A 78 -9.21 1.55 5.92
N ARG A 79 -8.98 1.69 7.23
CA ARG A 79 -9.92 2.36 8.13
C ARG A 79 -10.03 3.85 7.81
N HIS A 80 -8.92 4.52 7.51
CA HIS A 80 -8.94 5.92 7.06
C HIS A 80 -9.71 6.09 5.73
N ILE A 81 -9.51 5.18 4.77
CA ILE A 81 -10.24 5.17 3.50
C ILE A 81 -11.74 5.01 3.76
N LYS A 82 -12.13 4.01 4.56
CA LYS A 82 -13.53 3.75 4.91
C LYS A 82 -14.15 4.95 5.62
N ASN A 83 -13.47 5.55 6.59
CA ASN A 83 -13.95 6.73 7.31
C ASN A 83 -14.13 7.93 6.38
N TYR A 84 -13.23 8.12 5.42
CA TYR A 84 -13.37 9.18 4.43
C TYR A 84 -14.59 8.93 3.53
N VAL A 85 -14.76 7.71 3.02
CA VAL A 85 -15.89 7.39 2.12
C VAL A 85 -17.24 7.49 2.85
N TRP A 86 -17.34 6.96 4.07
CA TRP A 86 -18.61 6.95 4.80
C TRP A 86 -18.94 8.28 5.46
N HIS A 87 -17.95 8.96 6.06
CA HIS A 87 -18.18 10.11 6.92
C HIS A 87 -17.59 11.42 6.38
N GLY A 88 -16.90 11.39 5.24
CA GLY A 88 -16.23 12.59 4.71
C GLY A 88 -15.01 13.02 5.51
N ALA A 89 -14.50 12.17 6.42
CA ALA A 89 -13.39 12.50 7.30
C ALA A 89 -12.23 11.52 7.14
N PHE A 90 -11.05 12.02 6.75
CA PHE A 90 -9.84 11.21 6.67
C PHE A 90 -9.13 11.12 8.03
N GLY A 91 -9.71 10.35 8.95
CA GLY A 91 -9.25 10.18 10.33
C GLY A 91 -9.43 8.76 10.85
N PHE A 92 -8.87 8.46 12.02
CA PHE A 92 -8.95 7.12 12.65
C PHE A 92 -10.24 6.97 13.48
N GLU A 93 -10.55 7.96 14.31
CA GLU A 93 -11.75 7.99 15.14
C GLU A 93 -12.78 8.91 14.48
N VAL A 94 -13.89 8.32 14.06
CA VAL A 94 -15.06 9.09 13.60
C VAL A 94 -16.29 8.52 14.28
N THR A 95 -17.02 9.39 14.98
CA THR A 95 -18.29 9.06 15.62
C THR A 95 -19.38 9.11 14.56
N GLY A 96 -19.93 7.95 14.17
CA GLY A 96 -21.01 7.89 13.20
C GLY A 96 -21.54 6.48 12.99
N THR A 97 -22.81 6.39 12.59
CA THR A 97 -23.46 5.13 12.23
C THR A 97 -22.92 4.63 10.91
N ARG A 98 -22.34 3.42 10.91
CA ARG A 98 -21.88 2.73 9.69
C ARG A 98 -23.09 2.36 8.83
N ALA A 99 -23.00 2.58 7.51
CA ALA A 99 -23.99 2.06 6.57
C ALA A 99 -23.92 0.51 6.50
N TRP A 100 -25.09 -0.14 6.36
CA TRP A 100 -25.30 -1.59 6.47
C TRP A 100 -24.75 -2.42 5.29
N LEU A 101 -23.71 -1.96 4.58
CA LEU A 101 -23.12 -2.65 3.44
C LEU A 101 -21.91 -3.49 3.86
N ASN A 102 -21.81 -4.71 3.32
CA ASN A 102 -20.60 -5.53 3.41
C ASN A 102 -19.45 -4.82 2.67
N GLY A 103 -18.25 -4.83 3.24
CA GLY A 103 -17.07 -4.21 2.62
C GLY A 103 -16.71 -4.80 1.26
N ASP A 104 -16.91 -6.11 1.07
CA ASP A 104 -16.61 -6.77 -0.21
C ASP A 104 -17.58 -6.30 -1.29
N VAL A 105 -18.88 -6.25 -0.96
CA VAL A 105 -19.92 -5.69 -1.85
C VAL A 105 -19.65 -4.21 -2.13
N ALA A 106 -19.20 -3.44 -1.13
CA ALA A 106 -18.86 -2.03 -1.31
C ALA A 106 -17.67 -1.82 -2.28
N SER A 107 -16.74 -2.78 -2.34
CA SER A 107 -15.58 -2.72 -3.23
C SER A 107 -15.86 -3.13 -4.68
N LEU A 108 -17.00 -3.79 -4.95
CA LEU A 108 -17.42 -4.12 -6.30
C LEU A 108 -17.61 -2.86 -7.16
N ARG A 109 -17.51 -3.01 -8.48
CA ARG A 109 -17.73 -1.91 -9.41
C ARG A 109 -19.18 -1.42 -9.32
N ILE A 110 -19.39 -0.15 -9.67
CA ILE A 110 -20.74 0.45 -9.70
C ILE A 110 -21.65 -0.34 -10.66
N THR A 111 -21.11 -0.83 -11.78
CA THR A 111 -21.82 -1.69 -12.74
C THR A 111 -22.24 -3.06 -12.18
N GLU A 112 -21.63 -3.49 -11.07
CA GLU A 112 -21.88 -4.77 -10.40
C GLU A 112 -22.68 -4.60 -9.11
N GLY A 113 -23.24 -3.40 -8.87
CA GLY A 113 -24.03 -3.08 -7.68
C GLY A 113 -23.21 -2.67 -6.45
N GLY A 114 -21.90 -2.43 -6.63
CA GLY A 114 -21.03 -1.91 -5.58
C GLY A 114 -20.87 -0.38 -5.59
N LEU A 115 -19.96 0.12 -4.75
CA LEU A 115 -19.64 1.55 -4.63
C LEU A 115 -18.24 1.88 -5.16
N ALA A 116 -17.53 0.90 -5.73
CA ALA A 116 -16.14 1.00 -6.18
C ALA A 116 -15.21 1.59 -5.10
N ILE A 117 -15.43 1.23 -3.83
CA ILE A 117 -14.55 1.67 -2.74
C ILE A 117 -13.19 1.00 -2.92
N PRO A 118 -12.09 1.77 -2.98
CA PRO A 118 -10.77 1.20 -3.19
C PRO A 118 -10.35 0.33 -1.99
N ASN A 119 -9.82 -0.87 -2.29
CA ASN A 119 -9.29 -1.81 -1.31
C ASN A 119 -7.76 -1.79 -1.35
N LEU A 120 -7.13 -1.13 -0.36
CA LEU A 120 -5.68 -0.94 -0.34
C LEU A 120 -4.92 -2.26 -0.33
N ARG A 121 -5.37 -3.27 0.43
CA ARG A 121 -4.71 -4.57 0.47
C ARG A 121 -4.67 -5.22 -0.91
N THR A 122 -5.81 -5.29 -1.58
CA THR A 122 -5.91 -5.91 -2.91
C THR A 122 -5.02 -5.20 -3.91
N GLU A 123 -5.01 -3.87 -3.89
CA GLU A 123 -4.23 -3.03 -4.82
C GLU A 123 -2.72 -3.12 -4.57
N LEU A 124 -2.30 -3.18 -3.30
CA LEU A 124 -0.90 -3.44 -2.97
C LEU A 124 -0.47 -4.83 -3.45
N MET A 125 -1.29 -5.86 -3.22
CA MET A 125 -0.99 -7.21 -3.69
C MET A 125 -0.95 -7.29 -5.21
N ALA A 126 -1.87 -6.62 -5.91
CA ALA A 126 -1.84 -6.51 -7.36
C ALA A 126 -0.56 -5.82 -7.86
N MET A 127 -0.16 -4.72 -7.21
CA MET A 127 1.10 -4.02 -7.54
C MET A 127 2.33 -4.92 -7.31
N ALA A 128 2.39 -5.68 -6.21
CA ALA A 128 3.47 -6.63 -6.00
C ALA A 128 3.47 -7.76 -7.04
N ALA A 129 2.29 -8.29 -7.36
CA ALA A 129 2.13 -9.34 -8.35
C ALA A 129 2.49 -8.90 -9.78
N ASP A 130 2.44 -7.60 -10.10
CA ASP A 130 2.91 -7.07 -11.38
C ASP A 130 4.43 -6.77 -11.36
N VAL A 131 4.89 -6.10 -10.31
CA VAL A 131 6.28 -5.62 -10.22
C VAL A 131 7.27 -6.76 -9.97
N VAL A 132 6.96 -7.72 -9.10
CA VAL A 132 7.88 -8.79 -8.72
C VAL A 132 8.19 -9.72 -9.90
N PRO A 133 7.21 -10.23 -10.66
CA PRO A 133 7.50 -11.02 -11.86
C PRO A 133 8.17 -10.20 -12.94
N GLY A 134 7.83 -8.91 -13.07
CA GLY A 134 8.52 -8.00 -13.98
C GLY A 134 10.02 -7.91 -13.69
N TRP A 135 10.40 -7.75 -12.42
CA TRP A 135 11.80 -7.78 -11.98
C TRP A 135 12.42 -9.17 -12.20
N ALA A 136 11.73 -10.25 -11.83
CA ALA A 136 12.26 -11.60 -11.96
C ALA A 136 12.50 -12.03 -13.41
N LEU A 137 11.59 -11.70 -14.33
CA LEU A 137 11.62 -12.15 -15.71
C LEU A 137 12.33 -11.18 -16.67
N ARG A 138 12.27 -9.87 -16.40
CA ARG A 138 12.76 -8.82 -17.30
C ARG A 138 13.83 -7.93 -16.67
N GLY A 139 14.22 -8.17 -15.42
CA GLY A 139 15.32 -7.46 -14.78
C GLY A 139 16.64 -7.70 -15.49
N ASP A 140 17.50 -6.69 -15.51
CA ASP A 140 18.87 -6.87 -15.98
C ASP A 140 19.72 -7.57 -14.90
N VAL A 141 20.88 -8.07 -15.32
CA VAL A 141 21.81 -8.78 -14.42
C VAL A 141 22.20 -7.92 -13.21
N ILE A 142 22.32 -6.60 -13.40
CA ILE A 142 22.64 -5.67 -12.32
C ILE A 142 21.49 -5.56 -11.31
N ALA A 143 20.23 -5.45 -11.75
CA ALA A 143 19.07 -5.43 -10.85
C ALA A 143 18.91 -6.74 -10.08
N HIS A 144 19.24 -7.89 -10.70
CA HIS A 144 19.26 -9.18 -10.00
C HIS A 144 20.37 -9.26 -8.96
N ILE A 145 21.60 -8.82 -9.28
CA ILE A 145 22.73 -8.80 -8.34
C ILE A 145 22.46 -7.84 -7.18
N VAL A 146 21.97 -6.63 -7.46
CA VAL A 146 21.62 -5.65 -6.41
C VAL A 146 20.52 -6.20 -5.52
N GLY A 147 19.48 -6.82 -6.08
CA GLY A 147 18.45 -7.49 -5.30
C GLY A 147 19.05 -8.59 -4.41
N ALA A 148 19.90 -9.46 -4.97
CA ALA A 148 20.57 -10.50 -4.21
C ALA A 148 21.41 -9.94 -3.06
N ILE A 149 22.19 -8.87 -3.27
CA ILE A 149 23.00 -8.22 -2.21
C ILE A 149 22.11 -7.61 -1.12
N LEU A 150 21.02 -6.94 -1.50
CA LEU A 150 20.08 -6.30 -0.58
C LEU A 150 19.30 -7.31 0.26
N PHE A 151 19.01 -8.51 -0.28
CA PHE A 151 18.30 -9.56 0.43
C PHE A 151 19.22 -10.58 1.13
N ALA A 152 20.47 -10.75 0.67
CA ALA A 152 21.43 -11.67 1.29
C ALA A 152 21.82 -11.24 2.72
N THR A 153 21.83 -9.94 3.00
CA THR A 153 22.07 -9.40 4.35
C THR A 153 20.90 -9.57 5.31
N ALA A 154 19.70 -9.87 4.81
CA ALA A 154 18.53 -10.19 5.63
C ALA A 154 18.47 -11.68 6.06
N LEU A 155 19.35 -12.54 5.52
CA LEU A 155 19.37 -13.99 5.73
C LEU A 155 20.34 -14.46 6.83
N SER A 156 20.80 -13.58 7.72
CA SER A 156 21.53 -13.98 8.93
C SER A 156 20.66 -14.81 9.91
N GLY A 157 19.39 -15.02 9.60
CA GLY A 157 18.55 -16.11 10.10
C GLY A 157 18.02 -16.91 8.91
N ASP A 158 18.15 -18.23 9.01
CA ASP A 158 17.88 -19.26 7.99
C ASP A 158 16.70 -18.93 7.04
N ALA A 159 16.97 -18.96 5.73
CA ALA A 159 15.98 -18.68 4.69
C ALA A 159 15.09 -19.91 4.45
N PRO A 160 13.75 -19.86 4.58
CA PRO A 160 12.93 -20.94 4.04
C PRO A 160 12.97 -20.84 2.51
N GLY A 161 13.62 -21.82 1.88
CA GLY A 161 13.65 -21.94 0.43
C GLY A 161 12.25 -22.24 -0.11
N VAL A 162 11.64 -21.28 -0.79
CA VAL A 162 10.45 -21.51 -1.62
C VAL A 162 10.87 -21.37 -3.08
N TYR A 163 11.15 -22.51 -3.71
CA TYR A 163 11.35 -22.59 -5.16
C TYR A 163 10.03 -22.99 -5.82
N ILE A 164 9.48 -22.11 -6.65
CA ILE A 164 8.45 -22.49 -7.63
C ILE A 164 9.12 -22.43 -9.01
N THR A 165 9.56 -23.59 -9.49
CA THR A 165 9.91 -23.79 -10.90
C THR A 165 8.77 -24.59 -11.55
N PRO A 166 7.96 -23.99 -12.43
CA PRO A 166 7.12 -24.76 -13.32
C PRO A 166 8.05 -25.49 -14.30
N GLU A 167 7.92 -26.82 -14.35
CA GLU A 167 8.56 -27.78 -15.29
C GLU A 167 9.92 -28.43 -14.96
N ALA A 168 10.51 -28.26 -13.77
CA ALA A 168 11.71 -29.03 -13.40
C ALA A 168 11.34 -30.37 -12.74
N ARG A 169 11.56 -31.50 -13.44
CA ARG A 169 11.41 -32.87 -12.89
C ARG A 169 12.54 -33.16 -11.91
N ALA A 170 12.19 -33.48 -10.66
CA ALA A 170 13.14 -33.76 -9.59
C ALA A 170 14.01 -34.99 -9.90
N THR A 171 15.33 -34.84 -9.84
CA THR A 171 16.28 -35.97 -9.79
C THR A 171 16.81 -36.10 -8.36
N LEU A 172 16.60 -37.27 -7.75
CA LEU A 172 17.06 -37.64 -6.41
C LEU A 172 18.55 -38.03 -6.45
N PRO A 173 19.38 -37.65 -5.45
CA PRO A 173 20.74 -38.14 -5.35
C PRO A 173 20.79 -39.51 -4.66
N THR A 174 21.72 -40.35 -5.13
CA THR A 174 22.08 -41.70 -4.64
C THR A 174 22.75 -41.69 -3.28
#